data_AF-A0A6P5A8U1-F1
#
_entry.id   AF-A0A6P5A8U1-F1
#
_cell.length_a   1.000
_cell.length_b   1.000
_cell.length_c   1.000
_cell.angle_alpha   90.00
_cell.angle_beta   90.00
_cell.angle_gamma   90.00
#
_symmetry.space_group_name_H-M   'P 1'
#
loop_
_entity.id
_entity.type
_entity.pdbx_description
1 polymer ?
#
loop_
_entity_poly.entity_id
_entity_poly.type
_entity_poly.pdbx_seq_one_letter_code
_entity_poly.pdbx_strand_id
1 'polypeptide(L)'
;MYVVLVLASALCVCTAFPFGAPKGACVDMTPGHIYFNLTRVSPQGTASPYRITVGSNQYMSGETVKVVVLVGVLSLCNAYPNGAPKEACVTMTPGHKYANLTSVHPQTTPSPYQVMVASNQYSPGATLKVMIVGPAFQGFLLQARHNGNAGPVGSFSNAPTNTKAVQCTAENDSMTHANPNTKQNITLTWTAPSDARADIMFIATVAQEKNVFWLNNTSPMVTLDQGYKKEVSGNHV
;
A
#
# COMPACT_ATOMS: atom_id res chain seq x y z
N MET A 1 -42.67 -30.69 -11.14
CA MET A 1 -41.30 -30.95 -10.64
C MET A 1 -40.72 -29.62 -10.22
N TYR A 2 -40.80 -29.28 -8.93
CA TYR A 2 -40.33 -27.99 -8.40
C TYR A 2 -38.80 -28.02 -8.31
N VAL A 3 -38.13 -27.25 -9.16
CA VAL A 3 -36.69 -27.03 -9.04
C VAL A 3 -36.51 -25.88 -8.06
N VAL A 4 -36.24 -26.24 -6.81
CA VAL A 4 -35.75 -25.34 -5.77
C VAL A 4 -34.37 -24.85 -6.21
N LEU A 5 -34.33 -23.66 -6.83
CA LEU A 5 -33.07 -22.99 -7.11
C LEU A 5 -32.56 -22.41 -5.79
N VAL A 6 -31.56 -23.09 -5.23
CA VAL A 6 -30.73 -22.56 -4.15
C VAL A 6 -30.01 -21.34 -4.73
N LEU A 7 -30.61 -20.15 -4.53
CA LEU A 7 -29.86 -18.91 -4.50
C LEU A 7 -28.85 -19.11 -3.38
N ALA A 8 -27.63 -19.52 -3.72
CA ALA A 8 -26.48 -19.28 -2.88
C ALA A 8 -26.37 -17.75 -2.80
N SER A 9 -27.09 -17.18 -1.85
CA SER A 9 -26.87 -15.85 -1.37
C SER A 9 -25.45 -15.84 -0.87
N ALA A 10 -24.52 -15.47 -1.75
CA ALA A 10 -23.41 -14.63 -1.32
C ALA A 10 -24.08 -13.34 -0.84
N LEU A 11 -24.61 -13.38 0.38
CA LEU A 11 -24.95 -12.22 1.19
C LEU A 11 -23.64 -11.46 1.30
N CYS A 12 -23.43 -10.59 0.31
CA CYS A 12 -22.62 -9.42 0.50
C CYS A 12 -23.31 -8.69 1.65
N VAL A 13 -22.79 -8.86 2.86
CA VAL A 13 -23.16 -7.99 4.00
C VAL A 13 -22.48 -6.64 3.78
N CYS A 14 -22.60 -6.08 2.58
CA CYS A 14 -22.59 -4.66 2.36
C CYS A 14 -24.04 -4.26 2.54
N THR A 15 -24.36 -3.59 3.64
CA THR A 15 -25.58 -2.80 3.71
C THR A 15 -25.50 -1.78 2.57
N ALA A 16 -26.06 -2.13 1.41
CA ALA A 16 -26.48 -1.13 0.44
C ALA A 16 -27.42 -0.21 1.21
N PHE A 17 -27.22 1.11 1.11
CA PHE A 17 -28.20 2.05 1.64
C PHE A 17 -29.58 1.64 1.10
N PRO A 18 -30.64 1.55 1.94
CA PRO A 18 -31.93 0.98 1.55
C PRO A 18 -32.73 1.85 0.56
N PHE A 19 -32.14 2.95 0.08
CA PHE A 19 -32.73 3.82 -0.92
C PHE A 19 -32.19 3.41 -2.29
N GLY A 20 -33.06 2.79 -3.10
CA GLY A 20 -32.77 2.41 -4.47
C GLY A 20 -32.36 3.61 -5.35
N ALA A 21 -32.02 3.33 -6.61
CA ALA A 21 -31.56 4.35 -7.54
C ALA A 21 -32.57 5.53 -7.64
N PRO A 22 -32.10 6.80 -7.63
CA PRO A 22 -32.98 7.95 -7.78
C PRO A 22 -33.65 7.93 -9.16
N LYS A 23 -34.87 8.49 -9.27
CA LYS A 23 -35.64 8.50 -10.55
C LYS A 23 -34.84 9.02 -11.76
N GLY A 24 -33.91 9.96 -11.52
CA GLY A 24 -33.04 10.50 -12.58
C GLY A 24 -32.05 9.49 -13.17
N ALA A 25 -31.64 8.47 -12.40
CA ALA A 25 -30.73 7.42 -12.87
C ALA A 25 -31.38 6.49 -13.92
N CYS A 26 -32.72 6.50 -14.03
CA CYS A 26 -33.43 5.76 -15.09
C CYS A 26 -33.23 6.38 -16.48
N VAL A 27 -32.79 7.63 -16.57
CA VAL A 27 -32.62 8.35 -17.85
C VAL A 27 -31.21 8.21 -18.40
N ASP A 28 -30.20 8.31 -17.55
CA ASP A 28 -28.79 8.38 -17.95
C ASP A 28 -27.94 7.19 -17.44
N MET A 29 -28.56 6.23 -16.74
CA MET A 29 -27.91 5.09 -16.11
C MET A 29 -26.76 5.47 -15.17
N THR A 30 -26.74 6.72 -14.68
CA THR A 30 -25.69 7.24 -13.81
C THR A 30 -26.16 7.20 -12.36
N PRO A 31 -25.47 6.48 -11.45
CA PRO A 31 -25.83 6.47 -10.04
C PRO A 31 -25.69 7.87 -9.44
N GLY A 32 -26.80 8.56 -9.19
CA GLY A 32 -26.84 9.92 -8.65
C GLY A 32 -26.48 10.04 -7.17
N HIS A 33 -25.68 9.12 -6.61
CA HIS A 33 -25.29 9.17 -5.20
C HIS A 33 -24.30 10.31 -4.96
N ILE A 34 -24.59 11.10 -3.93
CA ILE A 34 -23.80 12.23 -3.47
C ILE A 34 -23.28 11.87 -2.07
N TYR A 35 -21.97 12.01 -1.83
CA TYR A 35 -21.42 11.81 -0.47
C TYR A 35 -21.91 12.88 0.51
N PHE A 36 -21.69 12.65 1.80
CA PHE A 36 -21.95 13.62 2.88
C PHE A 36 -21.29 15.00 2.68
N ASN A 37 -20.38 15.14 1.70
CA ASN A 37 -19.69 16.38 1.33
C ASN A 37 -20.02 16.88 -0.11
N LEU A 38 -21.23 16.59 -0.63
CA LEU A 38 -21.77 17.13 -1.89
C LEU A 38 -21.02 16.79 -3.20
N THR A 39 -20.02 15.92 -3.17
CA THR A 39 -19.30 15.46 -4.36
C THR A 39 -20.00 14.27 -5.01
N ARG A 40 -20.23 14.34 -6.34
CA ARG A 40 -20.75 13.20 -7.13
C ARG A 40 -19.72 12.08 -7.19
N VAL A 41 -20.17 10.84 -7.02
CA VAL A 41 -19.32 9.66 -7.23
C VAL A 41 -19.04 9.53 -8.72
N SER A 42 -17.76 9.56 -9.11
CA SER A 42 -17.36 9.27 -10.49
C SER A 42 -17.62 7.79 -10.81
N PRO A 43 -18.02 7.45 -12.05
CA PRO A 43 -18.12 6.06 -12.48
C PRO A 43 -16.79 5.33 -12.23
N GLN A 44 -16.85 4.04 -11.91
CA GLN A 44 -15.65 3.21 -11.85
C GLN A 44 -14.91 3.30 -13.20
N GLY A 45 -13.60 3.57 -13.17
CA GLY A 45 -12.77 3.64 -14.38
C GLY A 45 -12.31 2.27 -14.89
N THR A 46 -12.61 1.20 -14.15
CA THR A 46 -12.23 -0.18 -14.45
C THR A 46 -13.41 -0.96 -15.01
N ALA A 47 -13.13 -2.07 -15.71
CA ALA A 47 -14.17 -3.00 -16.16
C ALA A 47 -15.05 -3.48 -14.98
N SER A 48 -16.34 -3.69 -15.23
CA SER A 48 -17.26 -4.19 -14.22
C SER A 48 -16.84 -5.58 -13.75
N PRO A 49 -16.90 -5.88 -12.44
CA PRO A 49 -16.55 -7.19 -11.91
C PRO A 49 -17.61 -8.26 -12.21
N TYR A 50 -18.67 -7.90 -12.92
CA TYR A 50 -19.71 -8.80 -13.38
C TYR A 50 -19.92 -8.63 -14.89
N ARG A 51 -20.37 -9.71 -15.53
CA ARG A 51 -20.78 -9.73 -16.93
C ARG A 51 -22.26 -10.12 -17.01
N ILE A 52 -23.04 -9.27 -17.67
CA ILE A 52 -24.44 -9.56 -17.98
C ILE A 52 -24.46 -10.24 -19.36
N THR A 53 -25.02 -11.44 -19.43
CA THR A 53 -25.24 -12.16 -20.69
C THR A 53 -26.73 -12.41 -20.87
N VAL A 54 -27.24 -12.06 -22.04
CA VAL A 54 -28.63 -12.33 -22.42
C VAL A 54 -28.62 -13.53 -23.37
N GLY A 55 -29.48 -14.51 -23.14
CA GLY A 55 -29.41 -15.81 -23.82
C GLY A 55 -29.75 -15.82 -25.32
N SER A 56 -30.35 -14.74 -25.84
CA SER A 56 -30.73 -14.55 -27.24
C SER A 56 -30.54 -13.09 -27.66
N ASN A 57 -30.54 -12.82 -28.96
CA ASN A 57 -30.59 -11.46 -29.53
C ASN A 57 -31.92 -11.16 -30.23
N GLN A 58 -32.86 -12.12 -30.24
CA GLN A 58 -34.20 -11.98 -30.78
C GLN A 58 -35.25 -12.35 -29.74
N TYR A 59 -36.26 -11.49 -29.59
CA TYR A 59 -37.32 -11.61 -28.58
C TYR A 59 -38.64 -11.14 -29.14
N MET A 60 -39.72 -11.84 -28.77
CA MET A 60 -41.08 -11.41 -29.07
C MET A 60 -41.67 -10.58 -27.92
N SER A 61 -42.59 -9.66 -28.25
CA SER A 61 -43.33 -8.90 -27.24
C SER A 61 -44.07 -9.85 -26.29
N GLY A 62 -43.83 -9.73 -24.99
CA GLY A 62 -44.41 -10.59 -23.94
C GLY A 62 -43.63 -11.85 -23.61
N GLU A 63 -42.51 -12.14 -24.28
CA GLU A 63 -41.66 -13.29 -23.99
C GLU A 63 -40.77 -13.06 -22.76
N THR A 64 -40.56 -14.09 -21.94
CA THR A 64 -39.68 -14.02 -20.77
C THR A 64 -38.23 -14.26 -21.17
N VAL A 65 -37.37 -13.25 -20.98
CA VAL A 65 -35.94 -13.34 -21.29
C VAL A 65 -35.14 -13.76 -20.07
N LYS A 66 -34.31 -14.81 -20.21
CA LYS A 66 -33.34 -15.18 -19.18
C LYS A 66 -32.11 -14.28 -19.27
N VAL A 67 -31.93 -13.44 -18.25
CA VAL A 67 -30.72 -12.66 -18.03
C VAL A 67 -29.85 -13.39 -17.01
N VAL A 68 -28.62 -13.73 -17.40
CA VAL A 68 -27.64 -14.35 -16.50
C VAL A 68 -26.59 -13.30 -16.13
N VAL A 69 -26.43 -13.07 -14.83
CA VAL A 69 -25.37 -12.20 -14.28
C VAL A 69 -24.27 -13.10 -13.74
N LEU A 70 -23.14 -13.15 -14.45
CA LEU A 70 -21.93 -13.83 -14.00
C LEU A 70 -21.11 -12.84 -13.18
N VAL A 71 -21.07 -13.05 -11.87
CA VAL A 71 -20.17 -12.32 -10.98
C VAL A 71 -18.78 -12.94 -11.16
N GLY A 72 -17.83 -12.18 -11.70
CA GLY A 72 -16.43 -12.58 -11.72
C GLY A 72 -15.96 -12.79 -10.28
N VAL A 73 -15.13 -13.82 -10.05
CA VAL A 73 -14.58 -14.11 -8.72
C VAL A 73 -14.01 -12.80 -8.17
N LEU A 74 -14.71 -12.23 -7.18
CA LEU A 74 -14.19 -11.12 -6.39
C LEU A 74 -12.89 -11.64 -5.81
N SER A 75 -11.75 -11.12 -6.27
CA SER A 75 -10.49 -11.33 -5.59
C SER A 75 -10.73 -10.96 -4.14
N LEU A 76 -10.84 -11.98 -3.29
CA LEU A 76 -10.86 -11.79 -1.85
C LEU A 76 -9.63 -10.94 -1.58
N CYS A 77 -9.85 -9.73 -1.06
CA CYS A 77 -8.76 -8.85 -0.67
C CYS A 77 -8.12 -9.54 0.52
N ASN A 78 -7.21 -10.46 0.23
CA ASN A 78 -6.56 -11.24 1.24
C ASN A 78 -5.55 -10.31 1.91
N ALA A 79 -6.01 -9.63 2.95
CA ALA A 79 -5.11 -9.01 3.92
C ALA A 79 -4.45 -10.14 4.72
N TYR A 80 -3.56 -10.89 4.06
CA TYR A 80 -2.73 -11.87 4.74
C TYR A 80 -1.81 -11.11 5.69
N PRO A 81 -1.50 -11.67 6.87
CA PRO A 81 -0.61 -11.04 7.84
C PRO A 81 0.87 -11.02 7.39
N ASN A 82 1.11 -11.25 6.10
CA ASN A 82 2.39 -11.60 5.50
C ASN A 82 3.12 -10.37 4.98
N GLY A 83 3.02 -9.21 5.63
CA GLY A 83 3.77 -8.02 5.23
C GLY A 83 3.09 -7.12 4.21
N ALA A 84 3.72 -5.97 3.97
CA ALA A 84 3.27 -5.00 2.98
C ALA A 84 3.42 -5.56 1.54
N PRO A 85 2.42 -5.34 0.67
CA PRO A 85 2.49 -5.76 -0.72
C PRO A 85 3.25 -4.71 -1.57
N LYS A 86 3.59 -5.05 -2.81
CA LYS A 86 4.38 -4.20 -3.71
C LYS A 86 3.69 -2.87 -4.02
N GLU A 87 2.36 -2.84 -4.00
CA GLU A 87 1.56 -1.64 -4.27
C GLU A 87 1.73 -0.57 -3.19
N ALA A 88 2.17 -0.95 -1.98
CA ALA A 88 2.45 -0.02 -0.89
C ALA A 88 3.82 0.67 -1.02
N CYS A 89 4.67 0.26 -1.97
CA CYS A 89 6.05 0.73 -2.08
C CYS A 89 6.20 2.23 -2.30
N VAL A 90 5.24 2.87 -2.97
CA VAL A 90 5.31 4.32 -3.28
C VAL A 90 4.71 5.11 -2.13
N THR A 91 3.46 4.80 -1.78
CA THR A 91 2.67 5.55 -0.78
C THR A 91 3.11 5.25 0.65
N MET A 92 3.75 4.10 0.88
CA MET A 92 4.05 3.53 2.20
C MET A 92 2.79 3.29 3.05
N THR A 93 1.60 3.38 2.46
CA THR A 93 0.32 3.31 3.19
C THR A 93 -0.18 1.87 3.26
N PRO A 94 -0.47 1.32 4.45
CA PRO A 94 -1.08 0.00 4.58
C PRO A 94 -2.48 -0.01 3.94
N GLY A 95 -2.78 -1.05 3.18
CA GLY A 95 -4.12 -1.28 2.59
C GLY A 95 -5.14 -1.87 3.57
N HIS A 96 -5.00 -1.63 4.86
CA HIS A 96 -5.87 -2.23 5.88
C HIS A 96 -7.28 -1.64 5.82
N LYS A 97 -8.27 -2.50 6.09
CA LYS A 97 -9.68 -2.15 6.19
C LYS A 97 -10.26 -2.63 7.51
N TYR A 98 -11.18 -1.84 8.05
CA TYR A 98 -12.06 -2.25 9.14
C TYR A 98 -13.03 -3.34 8.66
N ALA A 99 -13.74 -3.98 9.60
CA ALA A 99 -14.74 -5.02 9.28
C ALA A 99 -15.88 -4.49 8.39
N ASN A 100 -16.21 -3.20 8.48
CA ASN A 100 -17.19 -2.51 7.64
C ASN A 100 -16.63 -2.04 6.28
N LEU A 101 -15.45 -2.54 5.87
CA LEU A 101 -14.78 -2.26 4.60
C LEU A 101 -14.29 -0.81 4.41
N THR A 102 -14.37 0.05 5.42
CA THR A 102 -13.76 1.38 5.36
C THR A 102 -12.24 1.26 5.52
N SER A 103 -11.51 2.15 4.86
CA SER A 103 -10.06 2.20 4.95
C SER A 103 -9.61 2.64 6.35
N VAL A 104 -8.56 1.99 6.85
CA VAL A 104 -7.86 2.47 8.03
C VAL A 104 -6.95 3.63 7.60
N HIS A 105 -7.06 4.76 8.31
CA HIS A 105 -6.24 5.94 8.07
C HIS A 105 -5.10 6.05 9.09
N PRO A 106 -3.99 6.72 8.73
CA PRO A 106 -2.88 6.93 9.66
C PRO A 106 -3.31 7.76 10.87
N GLN A 107 -2.63 7.53 11.98
CA GLN A 107 -2.75 8.35 13.16
C GLN A 107 -2.24 9.78 12.87
N THR A 108 -2.93 10.78 13.41
CA THR A 108 -2.57 12.20 13.28
C THR A 108 -1.73 12.71 14.45
N THR A 109 -1.61 11.91 15.52
CA THR A 109 -0.74 12.21 16.66
C THR A 109 0.73 12.04 16.27
N PRO A 110 1.65 12.70 16.99
CA PRO A 110 3.08 12.44 16.82
C PRO A 110 3.38 10.94 16.95
N SER A 111 4.20 10.43 16.04
CA SER A 111 4.60 9.03 16.09
C SER A 111 5.47 8.76 17.32
N PRO A 112 5.23 7.64 18.06
CA PRO A 112 6.09 7.22 19.15
C PRO A 112 7.34 6.46 18.66
N TYR A 113 7.50 6.29 17.34
CA TYR A 113 8.59 5.53 16.73
C TYR A 113 9.62 6.46 16.09
N GLN A 114 10.88 6.04 16.14
CA GLN A 114 11.99 6.76 15.50
C GLN A 114 12.80 5.81 14.61
N VAL A 115 13.24 6.33 13.47
CA VAL A 115 14.20 5.63 12.61
C VAL A 115 15.58 6.19 12.89
N MET A 116 16.45 5.37 13.47
CA MET A 116 17.82 5.76 13.82
C MET A 116 18.82 5.11 12.86
N VAL A 117 19.91 5.82 12.62
CA VAL A 117 21.02 5.35 11.78
C VAL A 117 22.31 5.43 12.57
N ALA A 118 23.21 4.46 12.37
CA ALA A 118 24.48 4.42 13.09
C ALA A 118 25.48 5.52 12.65
N SER A 119 25.29 6.09 11.47
CA SER A 119 26.08 7.19 10.92
C SER A 119 25.17 8.11 10.10
N ASN A 120 25.45 9.41 10.11
CA ASN A 120 24.83 10.40 9.25
C ASN A 120 25.60 10.62 7.93
N GLN A 121 26.63 9.81 7.67
CA GLN A 121 27.39 9.83 6.42
C GLN A 121 27.59 8.40 5.89
N TYR A 122 27.65 8.27 4.57
CA TYR A 122 27.93 7.00 3.90
C TYR A 122 28.71 7.20 2.59
N SER A 123 29.46 6.19 2.17
CA SER A 123 30.11 6.16 0.84
C SER A 123 29.45 5.08 -0.03
N PRO A 124 29.61 5.11 -1.36
CA PRO A 124 29.10 4.05 -2.24
C PRO A 124 29.59 2.66 -1.79
N GLY A 125 28.69 1.67 -1.76
CA GLY A 125 28.98 0.31 -1.27
C GLY A 125 29.13 0.16 0.25
N ALA A 126 29.09 1.24 1.03
CA ALA A 126 29.19 1.16 2.48
C ALA A 126 27.92 0.55 3.10
N THR A 127 28.08 -0.05 4.28
CA THR A 127 26.97 -0.60 5.06
C THR A 127 26.67 0.25 6.29
N LEU A 128 25.39 0.47 6.58
CA LEU A 128 24.90 1.16 7.78
C LEU A 128 23.96 0.27 8.58
N LYS A 129 24.00 0.39 9.92
CA LYS A 129 22.93 -0.15 10.77
C LYS A 129 21.79 0.86 10.83
N VAL A 130 20.58 0.38 10.60
CA VAL A 130 19.32 1.14 10.64
C VAL A 130 18.42 0.50 11.68
N MET A 131 17.81 1.31 12.53
CA MET A 131 17.01 0.85 13.66
C MET A 131 15.64 1.50 13.64
N ILE A 132 14.59 0.73 13.93
CA ILE A 132 13.27 1.28 14.26
C ILE A 132 13.08 1.07 15.76
N VAL A 133 13.09 2.17 16.51
CA VAL A 133 13.00 2.17 17.98
C VAL A 133 11.69 2.78 18.45
N GLY A 134 11.21 2.34 19.60
CA GLY A 134 9.96 2.82 20.21
C GLY A 134 9.22 1.72 20.99
N PRO A 135 7.91 1.89 21.20
CA PRO A 135 7.05 0.85 21.76
C PRO A 135 7.03 -0.44 20.91
N ALA A 136 6.34 -1.46 21.41
CA ALA A 136 6.09 -2.69 20.67
C ALA A 136 5.17 -2.44 19.45
N PHE A 137 5.47 -3.07 18.31
CA PHE A 137 4.72 -2.94 17.06
C PHE A 137 4.56 -4.28 16.33
N GLN A 138 3.55 -4.40 15.47
CA GLN A 138 3.25 -5.65 14.74
C GLN A 138 3.72 -5.60 13.28
N GLY A 139 3.67 -4.42 12.66
CA GLY A 139 3.98 -4.23 11.25
C GLY A 139 4.90 -3.06 10.98
N PHE A 140 5.66 -3.15 9.89
CA PHE A 140 6.41 -2.02 9.35
C PHE A 140 6.58 -2.16 7.83
N LEU A 141 6.92 -1.05 7.18
CA LEU A 141 7.51 -1.00 5.85
C LEU A 141 8.64 0.04 5.90
N LEU A 142 9.86 -0.34 5.54
CA LEU A 142 11.07 0.48 5.63
C LEU A 142 11.75 0.56 4.26
N GLN A 143 12.17 1.77 3.88
CA GLN A 143 12.93 2.07 2.67
C GLN A 143 14.01 3.11 2.95
N ALA A 144 15.09 3.11 2.17
CA ALA A 144 15.95 4.28 2.00
C ALA A 144 15.53 4.99 0.71
N ARG A 145 15.38 6.31 0.73
CA ARG A 145 15.01 7.10 -0.46
C ARG A 145 15.89 8.33 -0.61
N HIS A 146 16.11 8.77 -1.85
CA HIS A 146 16.65 10.10 -2.09
C HIS A 146 15.65 11.19 -1.70
N ASN A 147 16.15 12.36 -1.33
CA ASN A 147 15.29 13.50 -1.03
C ASN A 147 14.41 13.84 -2.26
N GLY A 148 13.10 13.95 -2.05
CA GLY A 148 12.13 14.25 -3.12
C GLY A 148 11.82 13.09 -4.08
N ASN A 149 12.36 11.89 -3.87
CA ASN A 149 12.06 10.70 -4.69
C ASN A 149 11.18 9.71 -3.92
N ALA A 150 10.26 9.05 -4.63
CA ALA A 150 9.38 8.03 -4.06
C ALA A 150 9.95 6.59 -4.17
N GLY A 151 11.01 6.37 -4.96
CA GLY A 151 11.62 5.06 -5.15
C GLY A 151 12.65 4.70 -4.08
N PRO A 152 12.72 3.43 -3.64
CA PRO A 152 13.76 2.98 -2.72
C PRO A 152 15.12 2.84 -3.40
N VAL A 153 16.18 2.89 -2.61
CA VAL A 153 17.58 2.71 -3.04
C VAL A 153 18.38 1.86 -2.07
N GLY A 154 19.40 1.19 -2.59
CA GLY A 154 20.23 0.26 -1.83
C GLY A 154 19.52 -1.05 -1.53
N SER A 155 20.09 -1.83 -0.62
CA SER A 155 19.57 -3.13 -0.24
C SER A 155 19.71 -3.40 1.25
N PHE A 156 18.76 -4.12 1.82
CA PHE A 156 18.75 -4.51 3.22
C PHE A 156 19.19 -5.97 3.41
N SER A 157 19.84 -6.22 4.55
CA SER A 157 20.29 -7.54 4.98
C SER A 157 20.28 -7.62 6.52
N ASN A 158 20.59 -8.79 7.06
CA ASN A 158 20.68 -9.05 8.51
C ASN A 158 19.43 -8.61 9.29
N ALA A 159 18.26 -8.76 8.66
CA ALA A 159 17.00 -8.40 9.29
C ALA A 159 16.59 -9.45 10.35
N PRO A 160 15.91 -9.06 11.43
CA PRO A 160 15.47 -10.00 12.45
C PRO A 160 14.48 -11.04 11.90
N THR A 161 14.31 -12.14 12.63
CA THR A 161 13.21 -13.09 12.36
C THR A 161 11.86 -12.38 12.34
N ASN A 162 10.86 -12.97 11.66
CA ASN A 162 9.53 -12.36 11.47
C ASN A 162 9.54 -11.09 10.60
N THR A 163 10.59 -10.92 9.79
CA THR A 163 10.68 -9.89 8.75
C THR A 163 10.98 -10.53 7.40
N LYS A 164 10.73 -9.80 6.32
CA LYS A 164 11.07 -10.22 4.96
C LYS A 164 11.29 -9.01 4.05
N ALA A 165 12.01 -9.24 2.96
CA ALA A 165 12.11 -8.28 1.89
C ALA A 165 10.82 -8.18 1.08
N VAL A 166 10.57 -7.01 0.52
CA VAL A 166 9.63 -6.78 -0.57
C VAL A 166 10.40 -6.10 -1.70
N GLN A 167 10.33 -6.64 -2.90
CA GLN A 167 10.99 -6.06 -4.07
C GLN A 167 10.09 -4.98 -4.67
N CYS A 168 10.39 -3.73 -4.38
CA CYS A 168 9.65 -2.60 -4.92
C CYS A 168 10.13 -2.24 -6.34
N THR A 169 11.42 -2.05 -6.48
CA THR A 169 12.14 -1.81 -7.75
C THR A 169 13.27 -2.83 -7.92
N ALA A 170 14.08 -3.06 -6.89
CA ALA A 170 15.22 -3.97 -6.86
C ALA A 170 15.14 -4.95 -5.67
N GLU A 171 15.91 -6.04 -5.74
CA GLU A 171 15.92 -7.04 -4.68
C GLU A 171 16.37 -6.44 -3.33
N ASN A 172 15.64 -6.79 -2.27
CA ASN A 172 15.91 -6.36 -0.91
C ASN A 172 15.94 -4.82 -0.71
N ASP A 173 15.37 -4.04 -1.62
CA ASP A 173 15.35 -2.57 -1.52
C ASP A 173 14.43 -2.04 -0.41
N SER A 174 13.54 -2.89 0.08
CA SER A 174 12.51 -2.56 1.06
C SER A 174 12.27 -3.73 1.99
N MET A 175 11.97 -3.42 3.26
CA MET A 175 11.77 -4.43 4.30
C MET A 175 10.42 -4.28 4.97
N THR A 176 9.77 -5.41 5.26
CA THR A 176 8.48 -5.45 5.94
C THR A 176 8.41 -6.60 6.96
N HIS A 177 7.34 -6.64 7.72
CA HIS A 177 7.03 -7.76 8.62
C HIS A 177 6.64 -9.01 7.81
N ALA A 178 6.97 -10.20 8.30
CA ALA A 178 6.55 -11.46 7.69
C ALA A 178 5.30 -12.07 8.34
N ASN A 179 4.97 -11.63 9.55
CA ASN A 179 3.82 -12.06 10.35
C ASN A 179 3.49 -10.94 11.38
N PRO A 180 2.36 -11.04 12.10
CA PRO A 180 1.89 -10.00 13.01
C PRO A 180 2.50 -10.16 14.42
N ASN A 181 3.46 -11.06 14.61
CA ASN A 181 4.10 -11.25 15.91
C ASN A 181 4.76 -9.94 16.33
N THR A 182 4.63 -9.62 17.61
CA THR A 182 5.17 -8.40 18.21
C THR A 182 6.67 -8.28 18.00
N LYS A 183 7.10 -7.07 17.64
CA LYS A 183 8.49 -6.67 17.45
C LYS A 183 8.75 -5.44 18.30
N GLN A 184 10.00 -5.27 18.73
CA GLN A 184 10.43 -4.08 19.44
C GLN A 184 11.89 -3.84 19.12
N ASN A 185 12.26 -2.57 18.86
CA ASN A 185 13.64 -2.15 18.64
C ASN A 185 14.40 -3.03 17.63
N ILE A 186 13.90 -3.08 16.38
CA ILE A 186 14.53 -3.90 15.34
C ILE A 186 15.75 -3.18 14.75
N THR A 187 16.77 -3.95 14.39
CA THR A 187 17.97 -3.47 13.69
C THR A 187 18.14 -4.22 12.39
N LEU A 188 18.45 -3.52 11.31
CA LEU A 188 18.75 -4.06 9.99
C LEU A 188 20.08 -3.48 9.49
N THR A 189 20.73 -4.18 8.56
CA THR A 189 21.87 -3.65 7.82
C THR A 189 21.37 -3.14 6.47
N TRP A 190 21.71 -1.92 6.10
CA TRP A 190 21.50 -1.36 4.76
C TRP A 190 22.84 -1.20 4.04
N THR A 191 22.88 -1.54 2.76
CA THR A 191 24.05 -1.41 1.90
C THR A 191 23.77 -0.39 0.80
N ALA A 192 24.65 0.61 0.69
CA ALA A 192 24.57 1.63 -0.33
C ALA A 192 24.83 1.05 -1.73
N PRO A 193 24.12 1.51 -2.78
CA PRO A 193 24.48 1.19 -4.16
C PRO A 193 25.93 1.57 -4.46
N SER A 194 26.61 0.78 -5.30
CA SER A 194 27.97 1.09 -5.75
C SER A 194 28.07 2.37 -6.58
N ASP A 195 26.96 2.78 -7.18
CA ASP A 195 26.83 3.97 -8.01
C ASP A 195 26.10 5.12 -7.30
N ALA A 196 26.00 5.10 -5.96
CA ALA A 196 25.33 6.16 -5.20
C ALA A 196 25.81 7.58 -5.59
N ARG A 197 24.86 8.51 -5.76
CA ARG A 197 25.11 9.90 -6.22
C ARG A 197 24.49 10.99 -5.36
N ALA A 198 23.65 10.65 -4.39
CA ALA A 198 22.85 11.63 -3.66
C ALA A 198 22.59 11.21 -2.23
N ASP A 199 22.28 12.19 -1.39
CA ASP A 199 21.87 11.98 0.00
C ASP A 199 20.60 11.13 0.07
N ILE A 200 20.42 10.49 1.22
CA ILE A 200 19.24 9.65 1.49
C ILE A 200 18.61 9.99 2.83
N MET A 201 17.38 9.55 2.99
CA MET A 201 16.71 9.39 4.27
C MET A 201 16.08 8.01 4.34
N PHE A 202 16.11 7.40 5.52
CA PHE A 202 15.32 6.21 5.78
C PHE A 202 13.92 6.63 6.17
N ILE A 203 12.92 6.03 5.53
CA ILE A 203 11.51 6.28 5.77
C ILE A 203 10.82 4.99 6.15
N ALA A 204 10.04 5.04 7.23
CA ALA A 204 9.25 3.91 7.69
C ALA A 204 7.78 4.28 7.91
N THR A 205 6.94 3.31 7.57
CA THR A 205 5.61 3.19 8.15
C THR A 205 5.69 2.17 9.27
N VAL A 206 5.14 2.50 10.44
CA VAL A 206 5.11 1.60 11.60
C VAL A 206 3.67 1.40 12.04
N ALA A 207 3.23 0.15 12.09
CA ALA A 207 1.91 -0.27 12.54
C ALA A 207 2.04 -0.91 13.93
N GLN A 208 1.54 -0.23 14.96
CA GLN A 208 1.44 -0.78 16.30
C GLN A 208 0.56 -2.03 16.27
N GLU A 209 -0.57 -1.93 15.58
CA GLU A 209 -1.52 -3.00 15.30
C GLU A 209 -2.22 -2.73 13.96
N LYS A 210 -3.06 -3.67 13.49
CA LYS A 210 -3.72 -3.62 12.17
C LYS A 210 -4.38 -2.26 11.87
N ASN A 211 -5.01 -1.64 12.86
CA ASN A 211 -5.81 -0.42 12.68
C ASN A 211 -5.10 0.85 13.18
N VAL A 212 -3.88 0.75 13.71
CA VAL A 212 -3.16 1.85 14.34
C VAL A 212 -1.74 1.92 13.79
N PHE A 213 -1.48 2.91 12.94
CA PHE A 213 -0.20 3.09 12.26
C PHE A 213 0.15 4.55 12.00
N TRP A 214 1.45 4.82 11.87
CA TRP A 214 2.00 6.13 11.52
C TRP A 214 2.82 6.03 10.24
N LEU A 215 2.64 6.99 9.35
CA LEU A 215 3.44 7.17 8.15
C LEU A 215 4.62 8.11 8.42
N ASN A 216 5.57 8.18 7.48
CA ASN A 216 6.61 9.20 7.43
C ASN A 216 7.49 9.27 8.70
N ASN A 217 7.77 8.12 9.31
CA ASN A 217 8.81 8.05 10.34
C ASN A 217 10.15 8.13 9.63
N THR A 218 10.80 9.30 9.67
CA THR A 218 12.05 9.54 8.95
C THR A 218 13.26 9.54 9.87
N SER A 219 14.39 9.04 9.37
CA SER A 219 15.69 9.29 9.99
C SER A 219 16.14 10.73 9.75
N PRO A 220 17.18 11.20 10.47
CA PRO A 220 17.99 12.30 9.97
C PRO A 220 18.51 12.01 8.56
N MET A 221 18.83 13.06 7.81
CA MET A 221 19.48 12.95 6.51
C MET A 221 20.84 12.26 6.67
N VAL A 222 21.14 11.33 5.76
CA VAL A 222 22.43 10.65 5.66
C VAL A 222 23.12 11.14 4.40
N THR A 223 24.20 11.89 4.59
CA THR A 223 24.93 12.56 3.52
C THR A 223 25.88 11.60 2.80
N LEU A 224 25.92 11.69 1.48
CA LEU A 224 26.91 10.97 0.69
C LEU A 224 28.29 11.62 0.88
N ASP A 225 29.22 10.89 1.48
CA ASP A 225 30.63 11.27 1.53
C ASP A 225 31.25 11.01 0.15
N GLN A 226 31.18 12.04 -0.70
CA GLN A 226 31.93 12.11 -1.94
C GLN A 226 33.38 12.41 -1.58
N GLY A 227 34.17 11.36 -1.32
CA GLY A 227 35.59 11.48 -1.01
C GLY A 227 36.24 12.59 -1.83
N TYR A 228 36.67 13.64 -1.15
CA TYR A 228 37.02 14.93 -1.73
C TYR A 228 38.15 14.80 -2.77
N LYS A 229 37.81 14.84 -4.07
CA LYS A 229 38.69 15.44 -5.07
C LYS A 229 38.08 16.80 -5.42
N LYS A 230 38.47 17.84 -4.67
CA LYS A 230 38.41 19.20 -5.21
C LYS A 230 39.30 19.19 -6.45
N GLU A 231 38.73 19.29 -7.63
CA GLU A 231 39.48 19.82 -8.76
C GLU A 231 39.90 21.24 -8.36
N VAL A 232 41.19 21.40 -8.08
CA VAL A 232 41.80 22.72 -7.99
C VAL A 232 41.74 23.28 -9.40
N SER A 233 40.84 24.23 -9.62
CA SER A 233 40.89 25.13 -10.77
C SER A 233 42.31 25.68 -10.86
N GLY A 234 43.08 25.18 -11.82
CA GLY A 234 44.42 25.67 -12.08
C GLY A 234 44.32 27.11 -12.55
N ASN A 235 44.90 28.04 -11.78
CA ASN A 235 45.24 29.35 -12.30
C ASN A 235 46.22 29.18 -13.47
N HIS A 236 45.78 29.51 -14.68
CA HIS A 236 46.70 29.87 -15.74
C HIS A 236 47.13 31.32 -15.48
N VAL A 237 48.43 31.49 -15.24
CA VAL A 237 49.16 32.76 -15.35
C VAL A 237 49.38 33.04 -16.84
#